data_AF-A0A0K8VJ49-F1
#
_entry.id   AF-A0A0K8VJ49-F1
#
_cell.length_a   1.000
_cell.length_b   1.000
_cell.length_c   1.000
_cell.angle_alpha   90.00
_cell.angle_beta   90.00
_cell.angle_gamma   90.00
#
_symmetry.space_group_name_H-M   'P 1'
#
loop_
_entity.id
_entity.type
_entity.pdbx_description
1 polymer ?
#
loop_
_entity_poly.entity_id
_entity_poly.type
_entity_poly.pdbx_seq_one_letter_code
_entity_poly.pdbx_strand_id
1 'polypeptide(L)'
;KILKLYLNFFFFENLFAIFFSANHPSCSTRQNQGVSRKNNKTNMWEELASYKNHFLQLEVKHMKRETINNFVTKEYEKVQSKRCSCKCPNENNCSSSTYFRDHATLAYGFQCIEKLTHDICSDDSLLRWQGINSLTEVILNPWQAQRAIMQFDLVRKCKNMFFRIQYGYLKEFYNEHRQLMKIFYLVSSYLNGAHAIVGRLHLVEEFYSIIYNDGSTRYLACKILRNLTEKTESM
;
A
#
# COMPACT_ATOMS: atom_id res chain seq x y z
N LYS A 1 -27.36 14.50 -13.30
CA LYS A 1 -25.92 14.77 -13.56
C LYS A 1 -25.12 14.92 -12.27
N ILE A 2 -25.61 15.65 -11.27
CA ILE A 2 -24.95 15.86 -9.96
C ILE A 2 -24.76 14.55 -9.16
N LEU A 3 -25.76 13.65 -9.15
CA LEU A 3 -25.68 12.34 -8.46
C LEU A 3 -24.56 11.42 -9.02
N LYS A 4 -24.27 11.54 -10.32
CA LYS A 4 -23.24 10.74 -11.02
C LYS A 4 -21.82 11.24 -10.70
N LEU A 5 -21.69 12.54 -10.41
CA LEU A 5 -20.45 13.17 -9.95
C LEU A 5 -20.16 12.82 -8.48
N TYR A 6 -21.18 12.84 -7.62
CA TYR A 6 -21.06 12.42 -6.23
C TYR A 6 -20.72 10.94 -6.08
N LEU A 7 -21.37 10.05 -6.84
CA LEU A 7 -21.03 8.63 -6.87
C LEU A 7 -19.59 8.39 -7.34
N ASN A 8 -19.10 9.10 -8.36
CA ASN A 8 -17.71 8.98 -8.82
C ASN A 8 -16.69 9.48 -7.78
N PHE A 9 -17.00 10.56 -7.05
CA PHE A 9 -16.11 11.08 -6.01
C PHE A 9 -16.08 10.15 -4.78
N PHE A 10 -17.23 9.61 -4.37
CA PHE A 10 -17.34 8.71 -3.22
C PHE A 10 -16.79 7.30 -3.51
N PHE A 11 -16.87 6.82 -4.76
CA PHE A 11 -16.21 5.59 -5.20
C PHE A 11 -14.68 5.73 -5.19
N PHE A 12 -14.14 6.92 -5.49
CA PHE A 12 -12.68 7.13 -5.47
C PHE A 12 -12.10 7.09 -4.05
N GLU A 13 -12.77 7.69 -3.07
CA GLU A 13 -12.29 7.68 -1.68
C GLU A 13 -12.52 6.33 -0.97
N ASN A 14 -13.62 5.64 -1.24
CA ASN A 14 -13.88 4.32 -0.62
C ASN A 14 -13.25 3.14 -1.36
N LEU A 15 -12.81 3.28 -2.61
CA LEU A 15 -12.03 2.22 -3.25
C LEU A 15 -10.72 1.97 -2.51
N PHE A 16 -10.09 3.01 -1.96
CA PHE A 16 -8.85 2.89 -1.21
C PHE A 16 -9.02 2.10 0.11
N ALA A 17 -10.21 2.17 0.72
CA ALA A 17 -10.53 1.42 1.94
C ALA A 17 -10.91 -0.05 1.66
N ILE A 18 -11.56 -0.32 0.52
CA ILE A 18 -11.94 -1.70 0.13
C ILE A 18 -10.73 -2.50 -0.40
N PHE A 19 -9.65 -1.84 -0.84
CA PHE A 19 -8.41 -2.53 -1.21
C PHE A 19 -7.67 -3.17 -0.01
N PHE A 20 -7.95 -2.76 1.24
CA PHE A 20 -7.14 -3.14 2.40
C PHE A 20 -7.87 -3.89 3.53
N SER A 21 -9.19 -4.06 3.47
CA SER A 21 -9.94 -4.75 4.55
C SER A 21 -10.34 -6.18 4.16
N ALA A 22 -9.52 -7.12 4.62
CA ALA A 22 -9.86 -8.46 5.13
C ALA A 22 -10.92 -9.33 4.41
N ASN A 23 -10.50 -10.57 4.15
CA ASN A 23 -11.29 -11.73 3.69
C ASN A 23 -11.85 -11.61 2.27
N HIS A 24 -10.99 -11.84 1.29
CA HIS A 24 -11.43 -12.26 -0.04
C HIS A 24 -12.18 -13.60 0.07
N PRO A 25 -13.48 -13.69 -0.24
CA PRO A 25 -13.98 -14.94 -0.77
C PRO A 25 -13.27 -15.14 -2.11
N SER A 26 -12.59 -16.27 -2.26
CA SER A 26 -12.14 -16.76 -3.56
C SER A 26 -13.29 -16.65 -4.57
N CYS A 27 -13.01 -16.43 -5.86
CA CYS A 27 -14.02 -16.55 -6.94
C CYS A 27 -14.44 -18.04 -7.07
N SER A 28 -14.83 -18.70 -5.98
CA SER A 28 -15.56 -19.96 -5.95
C SER A 28 -17.03 -19.64 -5.73
N THR A 29 -17.83 -20.16 -6.65
CA THR A 29 -19.29 -20.09 -6.63
C THR A 29 -19.80 -20.73 -5.34
N ARG A 30 -20.16 -19.92 -4.34
CA ARG A 30 -21.06 -20.37 -3.27
C ARG A 30 -22.43 -20.59 -3.92
N GLN A 31 -22.71 -21.83 -4.30
CA GLN A 31 -24.07 -22.28 -4.55
C GLN A 31 -24.84 -22.12 -3.24
N ASN A 32 -25.67 -21.08 -3.15
CA ASN A 32 -26.67 -20.99 -2.11
C ASN A 32 -27.73 -22.05 -2.41
N GLN A 33 -27.62 -23.20 -1.75
CA GLN A 33 -28.70 -24.18 -1.69
C GLN A 33 -29.90 -23.52 -1.03
N GLY A 34 -31.00 -23.43 -1.77
CA GLY A 34 -32.28 -22.98 -1.27
C GLY A 34 -32.78 -23.96 -0.22
N VAL A 35 -32.91 -23.49 1.03
CA VAL A 35 -33.69 -24.18 2.05
C VAL A 35 -34.95 -23.36 2.29
N SER A 36 -36.04 -23.82 1.67
CA SER A 36 -37.39 -23.31 1.92
C SER A 36 -37.87 -23.90 3.25
N ARG A 37 -38.02 -23.07 4.28
CA ARG A 37 -38.86 -23.36 5.45
C ARG A 37 -39.78 -22.18 5.69
N LYS A 38 -41.06 -22.39 5.40
CA LYS A 38 -42.16 -21.52 5.83
C LYS A 38 -42.23 -21.55 7.36
N ASN A 39 -42.29 -20.38 7.99
CA ASN A 39 -43.33 -19.96 8.95
C ASN A 39 -42.89 -18.69 9.73
N ASN A 40 -43.77 -17.70 9.72
CA ASN A 40 -43.89 -16.52 10.60
C ASN A 40 -42.58 -15.81 11.04
N LYS A 41 -42.12 -14.83 10.25
CA LYS A 41 -41.10 -13.84 10.66
C LYS A 41 -41.12 -12.59 9.77
N THR A 42 -41.97 -11.63 10.10
CA THR A 42 -41.64 -10.23 9.80
C THR A 42 -40.43 -9.83 10.67
N ASN A 43 -39.49 -9.07 10.08
CA ASN A 43 -38.50 -8.20 10.75
C ASN A 43 -37.09 -8.71 11.12
N MET A 44 -36.56 -9.82 10.59
CA MET A 44 -35.08 -10.02 10.66
C MET A 44 -34.37 -9.49 9.41
N TRP A 45 -34.95 -9.76 8.23
CA TRP A 45 -34.36 -9.39 6.94
C TRP A 45 -34.53 -7.91 6.62
N GLU A 46 -35.61 -7.28 7.09
CA GLU A 46 -35.83 -5.83 6.96
C GLU A 46 -34.87 -5.02 7.84
N GLU A 47 -34.57 -5.48 9.05
CA GLU A 47 -33.56 -4.87 9.92
C GLU A 47 -32.17 -4.98 9.29
N LEU A 48 -31.80 -6.14 8.76
CA LEU A 48 -30.54 -6.36 8.06
C LEU A 48 -30.42 -5.48 6.80
N ALA A 49 -31.53 -5.29 6.08
CA ALA A 49 -31.60 -4.40 4.91
C ALA A 49 -31.51 -2.91 5.30
N SER A 50 -31.96 -2.53 6.50
CA SER A 50 -31.85 -1.17 7.07
C SER A 50 -30.42 -0.80 7.45
N TYR A 51 -29.62 -1.77 7.91
CA TYR A 51 -28.21 -1.56 8.24
C TYR A 51 -27.31 -1.50 7.00
N LYS A 52 -27.61 -2.28 5.95
CA LYS A 52 -26.83 -2.25 4.71
C LYS A 52 -27.02 -0.94 3.96
N ASN A 53 -25.93 -0.28 3.59
CA ASN A 53 -25.94 0.99 2.85
C ASN A 53 -26.77 2.09 3.54
N HIS A 54 -26.80 2.08 4.88
CA HIS A 54 -27.62 2.98 5.71
C HIS A 54 -27.45 4.46 5.32
N PHE A 55 -26.22 4.88 5.06
CA PHE A 55 -25.90 6.24 4.59
C PHE A 55 -26.63 6.61 3.29
N LEU A 56 -26.58 5.73 2.28
CA LEU A 56 -27.26 5.94 0.99
C LEU A 56 -28.79 5.94 1.13
N GLN A 57 -29.30 5.18 2.10
CA GLN A 57 -30.74 5.17 2.42
C GLN A 57 -31.20 6.45 3.12
N LEU A 58 -30.31 7.12 3.87
CA LEU A 58 -30.60 8.41 4.50
C LEU A 58 -30.63 9.56 3.49
N GLU A 59 -29.75 9.52 2.48
CA GLU A 59 -29.69 10.53 1.42
C GLU A 59 -30.83 10.39 0.41
N VAL A 60 -31.27 9.17 0.11
CA VAL A 60 -32.32 8.89 -0.87
C VAL A 60 -33.61 8.44 -0.18
N LYS A 61 -34.30 9.39 0.46
CA LYS A 61 -35.52 9.12 1.25
C LYS A 61 -36.72 8.63 0.43
N HIS A 62 -36.72 8.85 -0.88
CA HIS A 62 -37.86 8.56 -1.76
C HIS A 62 -37.85 7.14 -2.38
N MET A 63 -36.83 6.33 -2.09
CA MET A 63 -36.72 4.96 -2.62
C MET A 63 -36.80 3.92 -1.50
N LYS A 64 -37.41 2.77 -1.81
CA LYS A 64 -37.45 1.64 -0.87
C LYS A 64 -36.02 1.11 -0.67
N ARG A 65 -35.70 0.79 0.59
CA ARG A 65 -34.37 0.30 1.03
C ARG A 65 -33.89 -0.91 0.23
N GLU A 66 -34.80 -1.84 -0.08
CA GLU A 66 -34.54 -3.03 -0.89
C GLU A 66 -34.07 -2.66 -2.30
N THR A 67 -34.68 -1.64 -2.91
CA THR A 67 -34.33 -1.19 -4.26
C THR A 67 -32.92 -0.59 -4.28
N ILE A 68 -32.57 0.20 -3.26
CA ILE A 68 -31.22 0.76 -3.11
C ILE A 68 -30.19 -0.37 -2.95
N ASN A 69 -30.47 -1.35 -2.09
CA ASN A 69 -29.59 -2.49 -1.89
C ASN A 69 -29.43 -3.34 -3.15
N ASN A 70 -30.49 -3.55 -3.93
CA ASN A 70 -30.41 -4.25 -5.21
C ASN A 70 -29.58 -3.47 -6.25
N PHE A 71 -29.70 -2.14 -6.32
CA PHE A 71 -28.86 -1.32 -7.19
C PHE A 71 -27.38 -1.39 -6.80
N VAL A 72 -27.07 -1.24 -5.51
CA VAL A 72 -25.70 -1.34 -5.01
C VAL A 72 -25.13 -2.73 -5.27
N THR A 73 -25.91 -3.79 -5.04
CA THR A 73 -25.47 -5.18 -5.28
C THR A 73 -25.20 -5.41 -6.77
N LYS A 74 -26.07 -4.92 -7.66
CA LYS A 74 -25.89 -5.03 -9.12
C LYS A 74 -24.67 -4.27 -9.62
N GLU A 75 -24.40 -3.08 -9.09
CA GLU A 75 -23.17 -2.34 -9.42
C GLU A 75 -21.93 -3.03 -8.85
N TYR A 76 -22.02 -3.58 -7.65
CA TYR A 76 -20.95 -4.38 -7.05
C TYR A 76 -20.63 -5.61 -7.89
N GLU A 77 -21.64 -6.35 -8.35
CA GLU A 77 -21.49 -7.51 -9.24
C GLU A 77 -20.88 -7.14 -10.60
N LYS A 78 -21.23 -5.99 -11.18
CA LYS A 78 -20.60 -5.49 -12.42
C LYS A 78 -19.13 -5.14 -12.23
N VAL A 79 -18.76 -4.58 -11.09
CA VAL A 79 -17.35 -4.28 -10.78
C VAL A 79 -16.60 -5.58 -10.49
N GLN A 80 -17.22 -6.51 -9.77
CA GLN A 80 -16.64 -7.81 -9.43
C GLN A 80 -16.44 -8.70 -10.66
N SER A 81 -17.38 -8.70 -11.63
CA SER A 81 -17.25 -9.48 -12.86
C SER A 81 -16.09 -9.00 -13.74
N LYS A 82 -15.83 -7.68 -13.78
CA LYS A 82 -14.62 -7.09 -14.40
C LYS A 82 -13.33 -7.42 -13.65
N ARG A 83 -13.39 -7.71 -12.35
CA ARG A 83 -12.23 -8.16 -11.57
C ARG A 83 -11.95 -9.66 -11.74
N CYS A 84 -12.99 -10.50 -11.72
CA CYS A 84 -12.82 -11.94 -12.01
C CYS A 84 -12.60 -12.22 -13.52
N SER A 85 -12.72 -11.23 -14.42
CA SER A 85 -12.27 -11.36 -15.83
C SER A 85 -10.76 -11.25 -15.99
N CYS A 86 -10.04 -10.84 -14.94
CA CYS A 86 -8.59 -10.98 -14.84
C CYS A 86 -8.19 -12.45 -14.60
N LYS A 87 -8.79 -13.40 -15.34
CA LYS A 87 -8.28 -14.76 -15.40
C LYS A 87 -7.01 -14.72 -16.23
N CYS A 88 -5.94 -15.27 -15.68
CA CYS A 88 -4.73 -15.44 -16.46
C CYS A 88 -5.06 -16.27 -17.69
N PRO A 89 -4.63 -15.84 -18.88
CA PRO A 89 -4.94 -16.55 -20.13
C PRO A 89 -4.38 -17.98 -20.16
N ASN A 90 -3.46 -18.31 -19.25
CA ASN A 90 -2.90 -19.65 -19.11
C ASN A 90 -2.75 -19.98 -17.61
N GLU A 91 -3.66 -20.79 -17.06
CA GLU A 91 -3.69 -21.14 -15.62
C GLU A 91 -2.38 -21.81 -15.15
N ASN A 92 -1.71 -22.56 -16.02
CA ASN A 92 -0.45 -23.25 -15.72
C ASN A 92 0.75 -22.31 -15.60
N ASN A 93 0.71 -21.13 -16.22
CA ASN A 93 1.79 -20.14 -16.19
C ASN A 93 1.50 -18.98 -15.24
N CYS A 94 0.37 -19.00 -14.52
CA CYS A 94 0.06 -17.92 -13.61
C CYS A 94 0.68 -18.16 -12.25
N SER A 95 1.90 -17.63 -12.07
CA SER A 95 2.49 -17.48 -10.75
C SER A 95 1.58 -16.61 -9.89
N SER A 96 1.19 -17.10 -8.72
CA SER A 96 0.47 -16.29 -7.74
C SER A 96 1.26 -15.02 -7.42
N SER A 97 0.58 -13.88 -7.37
CA SER A 97 1.21 -12.61 -7.00
C SER A 97 1.82 -12.76 -5.61
N THR A 98 3.11 -12.44 -5.49
CA THR A 98 3.80 -12.45 -4.20
C THR A 98 3.53 -11.18 -3.39
N TYR A 99 2.75 -10.23 -3.94
CA TYR A 99 2.49 -8.92 -3.36
C TYR A 99 2.14 -8.97 -1.88
N PHE A 100 1.06 -9.67 -1.49
CA PHE A 100 0.64 -9.73 -0.08
C PHE A 100 1.64 -10.47 0.82
N ARG A 101 2.43 -11.39 0.27
CA ARG A 101 3.47 -12.10 1.03
C ARG A 101 4.69 -11.21 1.27
N ASP A 102 4.97 -10.33 0.32
CA ASP A 102 6.11 -9.44 0.32
C ASP A 102 5.84 -8.12 1.06
N HIS A 103 4.63 -7.91 1.59
CA HIS A 103 4.22 -6.70 2.32
C HIS A 103 3.80 -7.05 3.75
N ALA A 104 4.09 -6.15 4.67
CA ALA A 104 3.65 -6.26 6.05
C ALA A 104 2.12 -6.11 6.15
N THR A 105 1.51 -6.91 7.03
CA THR A 105 0.11 -6.71 7.42
C THR A 105 0.03 -5.48 8.33
N LEU A 106 -0.42 -4.37 7.74
CA LEU A 106 -0.58 -3.10 8.42
C LEU A 106 -2.05 -2.89 8.77
N ALA A 107 -2.32 -2.57 10.03
CA ALA A 107 -3.58 -1.94 10.40
C ALA A 107 -3.59 -0.54 9.76
N TYR A 108 -4.65 -0.22 9.02
CA TYR A 108 -4.84 1.10 8.42
C TYR A 108 -4.80 2.16 9.54
N GLY A 109 -3.78 3.02 9.60
CA GLY A 109 -3.69 4.01 10.67
C GLY A 109 -2.35 4.69 10.92
N PHE A 110 -2.36 5.55 11.93
CA PHE A 110 -1.26 6.43 12.35
C PHE A 110 0.01 5.70 12.81
N GLN A 111 -0.08 4.44 13.24
CA GLN A 111 1.05 3.67 13.80
C GLN A 111 1.84 2.87 12.74
N CYS A 112 1.45 2.91 11.46
CA CYS A 112 2.09 2.10 10.43
C CYS A 112 3.59 2.41 10.27
N ILE A 113 3.97 3.69 10.26
CA ILE A 113 5.37 4.11 10.10
C ILE A 113 6.25 3.61 11.24
N GLU A 114 5.78 3.69 12.49
CA GLU A 114 6.54 3.25 13.66
C GLU A 114 6.88 1.76 13.56
N LYS A 115 5.86 0.93 13.29
CA LYS A 115 6.01 -0.51 13.10
C LYS A 115 6.98 -0.82 11.95
N LEU A 116 6.76 -0.23 10.76
CA LEU A 116 7.62 -0.48 9.60
C LEU A 116 9.08 -0.08 9.85
N THR A 117 9.27 1.05 10.53
CA THR A 117 10.60 1.58 10.85
C THR A 117 11.33 0.72 11.88
N HIS A 118 10.58 -0.02 12.72
CA HIS A 118 11.12 -1.06 13.58
C HIS A 118 11.43 -2.34 12.78
N ASP A 119 10.49 -2.80 11.96
CA ASP A 119 10.59 -4.05 11.19
C ASP A 119 11.77 -4.03 10.20
N ILE A 120 12.10 -2.88 9.60
CA ILE A 120 13.28 -2.72 8.72
C ILE A 120 14.59 -3.05 9.46
N CYS A 121 14.64 -2.81 10.77
CA CYS A 121 15.81 -3.09 11.58
C CYS A 121 15.80 -4.50 12.18
N SER A 122 14.79 -5.32 11.88
CA SER A 122 14.70 -6.69 12.38
C SER A 122 15.83 -7.56 11.83
N ASP A 123 16.29 -8.49 12.66
CA ASP A 123 17.22 -9.53 12.22
C ASP A 123 16.51 -10.61 11.38
N ASP A 124 15.19 -10.76 11.53
CA ASP A 124 14.39 -11.62 10.66
C ASP A 124 14.32 -11.05 9.24
N SER A 125 14.87 -11.83 8.30
CA SER A 125 14.90 -11.49 6.87
C SER A 125 13.52 -11.26 6.26
N LEU A 126 12.50 -12.02 6.66
CA LEU A 126 11.17 -11.91 6.08
C LEU A 126 10.47 -10.64 6.57
N LEU A 127 10.50 -10.40 7.88
CA LEU A 127 9.94 -9.18 8.47
C LEU A 127 10.62 -7.93 7.93
N ARG A 128 11.95 -7.96 7.79
CA ARG A 128 12.70 -6.86 7.19
C ARG A 128 12.29 -6.62 5.74
N TRP A 129 12.20 -7.66 4.93
CA TRP A 129 11.75 -7.58 3.54
C TRP A 129 10.35 -6.96 3.42
N GLN A 130 9.42 -7.47 4.22
CA GLN A 130 8.04 -6.97 4.29
C GLN A 130 7.97 -5.51 4.74
N GLY A 131 8.75 -5.16 5.77
CA GLY A 131 8.85 -3.79 6.27
C GLY A 131 9.40 -2.82 5.23
N ILE A 132 10.49 -3.20 4.53
CA ILE A 132 11.10 -2.40 3.47
C ILE A 132 10.12 -2.17 2.32
N ASN A 133 9.47 -3.23 1.81
CA ASN A 133 8.52 -3.08 0.70
C ASN A 133 7.31 -2.24 1.08
N SER A 134 6.67 -2.54 2.19
CA SER A 134 5.52 -1.76 2.65
C SER A 134 5.87 -0.31 2.92
N LEU A 135 7.08 -0.02 3.42
CA LEU A 135 7.50 1.36 3.61
C LEU A 135 7.56 2.12 2.28
N THR A 136 8.03 1.50 1.19
CA THR A 136 8.10 2.18 -0.12
C THR A 136 6.74 2.68 -0.59
N GLU A 137 5.66 1.98 -0.26
CA GLU A 137 4.29 2.41 -0.59
C GLU A 137 3.79 3.49 0.36
N VAL A 138 4.05 3.35 1.65
CA VAL A 138 3.56 4.30 2.66
C VAL A 138 4.20 5.68 2.49
N ILE A 139 5.50 5.75 2.15
CA ILE A 139 6.21 7.03 1.94
C ILE A 139 5.91 7.70 0.59
N LEU A 140 5.07 7.09 -0.27
CA LEU A 140 4.49 7.81 -1.41
C LEU A 140 3.51 8.89 -0.93
N ASN A 141 2.90 8.71 0.24
CA ASN A 141 2.11 9.75 0.87
C ASN A 141 3.06 10.80 1.49
N PRO A 142 3.01 12.08 1.06
CA PRO A 142 3.92 13.11 1.55
C PRO A 142 3.87 13.33 3.05
N TRP A 143 2.68 13.24 3.65
CA TRP A 143 2.51 13.42 5.09
C TRP A 143 3.16 12.30 5.89
N GLN A 144 2.99 11.05 5.45
CA GLN A 144 3.64 9.89 6.07
C GLN A 144 5.15 9.93 5.87
N ALA A 145 5.62 10.35 4.69
CA ALA A 145 7.04 10.49 4.40
C ALA A 145 7.72 11.51 5.32
N GLN A 146 7.13 12.71 5.46
CA GLN A 146 7.63 13.74 6.36
C GLN A 146 7.69 13.25 7.79
N ARG A 147 6.65 12.54 8.23
CA ARG A 147 6.59 11.97 9.57
C ARG A 147 7.67 10.91 9.79
N ALA A 148 7.87 10.01 8.83
CA ALA A 148 8.92 9.00 8.89
C ALA A 148 10.32 9.65 8.94
N ILE A 149 10.55 10.69 8.15
CA ILE A 149 11.83 11.41 8.10
C ILE A 149 12.11 12.15 9.41
N MET A 150 11.14 12.90 9.92
CA MET A 150 11.34 13.81 11.06
C MET A 150 11.17 13.16 12.43
N GLN A 151 10.16 12.28 12.60
CA GLN A 151 9.82 11.72 13.91
C GLN A 151 10.48 10.37 14.16
N PHE A 152 10.71 9.57 13.12
CA PHE A 152 11.16 8.18 13.24
C PHE A 152 12.58 7.94 12.72
N ASP A 153 13.33 9.01 12.41
CA ASP A 153 14.72 8.93 11.95
C ASP A 153 14.93 8.00 10.75
N LEU A 154 13.97 7.95 9.82
CA LEU A 154 13.95 6.95 8.76
C LEU A 154 15.29 6.86 8.00
N VAL A 155 15.88 7.99 7.63
CA VAL A 155 17.16 8.05 6.89
C VAL A 155 18.29 7.38 7.67
N ARG A 156 18.35 7.58 9.00
CA ARG A 156 19.39 6.96 9.84
C ARG A 156 19.26 5.44 9.84
N LYS A 157 18.05 4.94 10.00
CA LYS A 157 17.77 3.50 10.07
C LYS A 157 18.01 2.82 8.74
N CYS A 158 17.52 3.40 7.64
CA CYS A 158 17.80 2.92 6.29
C CYS A 158 19.30 2.95 5.98
N LYS A 159 20.04 4.00 6.37
CA LYS A 159 21.50 4.08 6.21
C LYS A 159 22.21 2.92 6.91
N ASN A 160 21.88 2.68 8.18
CA ASN A 160 22.51 1.62 8.96
C ASN A 160 22.22 0.24 8.34
N MET A 161 20.97 0.01 7.91
CA MET A 161 20.58 -1.23 7.25
C MET A 161 21.30 -1.41 5.91
N PHE A 162 21.39 -0.34 5.13
CA PHE A 162 22.09 -0.31 3.86
C PHE A 162 23.56 -0.70 4.00
N PHE A 163 24.30 -0.09 4.93
CA PHE A 163 25.71 -0.43 5.15
C PHE A 163 25.94 -1.83 5.71
N ARG A 164 25.01 -2.35 6.55
CA ARG A 164 25.08 -3.74 7.00
C ARG A 164 25.04 -4.72 5.82
N ILE A 165 24.22 -4.43 4.81
CA ILE A 165 24.12 -5.27 3.60
C ILE A 165 25.32 -5.03 2.68
N GLN A 166 25.64 -3.78 2.38
CA GLN A 166 26.70 -3.38 1.45
C GLN A 166 28.07 -3.95 1.83
N TYR A 167 28.42 -3.95 3.13
CA TYR A 167 29.71 -4.47 3.62
C TYR A 167 29.65 -5.95 4.03
N GLY A 168 28.54 -6.64 3.79
CA GLY A 168 28.42 -8.09 4.04
C GLY A 168 28.26 -8.49 5.51
N TYR A 169 28.04 -7.55 6.44
CA TYR A 169 27.70 -7.86 7.83
C TYR A 169 26.36 -8.56 7.97
N LEU A 170 25.47 -8.36 7.01
CA LEU A 170 24.19 -9.03 6.91
C LEU A 170 23.99 -9.56 5.50
N LYS A 171 23.66 -10.84 5.41
CA LYS A 171 23.32 -11.50 4.15
C LYS A 171 21.98 -10.98 3.60
N GLU A 172 21.99 -10.59 2.33
CA GLU A 172 20.78 -10.29 1.55
C GLU A 172 20.09 -11.60 1.14
N PHE A 173 18.78 -11.70 1.40
CA PHE A 173 17.99 -12.89 1.06
C PHE A 173 17.03 -12.66 -0.11
N TYR A 174 16.60 -11.41 -0.32
CA TYR A 174 15.66 -11.03 -1.35
C TYR A 174 16.30 -10.00 -2.29
N ASN A 175 15.88 -8.74 -2.19
CA ASN A 175 16.44 -7.60 -2.92
C ASN A 175 16.40 -6.36 -2.01
N GLU A 176 16.64 -6.56 -0.72
CA GLU A 176 16.59 -5.50 0.29
C GLU A 176 17.48 -4.31 -0.10
N HIS A 177 18.67 -4.56 -0.64
CA HIS A 177 19.61 -3.51 -1.05
C HIS A 177 19.00 -2.61 -2.12
N ARG A 178 18.40 -3.22 -3.16
CA ARG A 178 17.74 -2.48 -4.25
C ARG A 178 16.53 -1.70 -3.75
N GLN A 179 15.75 -2.25 -2.83
CA GLN A 179 14.58 -1.55 -2.29
C GLN A 179 14.97 -0.41 -1.35
N LEU A 180 16.04 -0.55 -0.55
CA LEU A 180 16.60 0.54 0.25
C LEU A 180 17.05 1.71 -0.65
N MET A 181 17.66 1.43 -1.80
CA MET A 181 17.98 2.45 -2.80
C MET A 181 16.72 3.18 -3.32
N LYS A 182 15.60 2.46 -3.51
CA LYS A 182 14.33 3.12 -3.87
C LYS A 182 13.79 3.99 -2.73
N ILE A 183 13.91 3.56 -1.48
CA ILE A 183 13.53 4.39 -0.33
C ILE A 183 14.35 5.68 -0.32
N PHE A 184 15.68 5.62 -0.50
CA PHE A 184 16.50 6.83 -0.58
C PHE A 184 16.09 7.74 -1.73
N TYR A 185 15.76 7.18 -2.90
CA TYR A 185 15.23 7.96 -4.02
C TYR A 185 13.91 8.68 -3.66
N LEU A 186 12.96 7.97 -3.06
CA LEU A 186 11.70 8.58 -2.61
C LEU A 186 11.93 9.66 -1.54
N VAL A 187 12.79 9.39 -0.57
CA VAL A 187 13.11 10.33 0.51
C VAL A 187 13.83 11.57 -0.01
N SER A 188 14.76 11.44 -0.95
CA SER A 188 15.44 12.58 -1.61
C SER A 188 14.46 13.48 -2.39
N SER A 189 13.28 12.96 -2.73
CA SER A 189 12.22 13.75 -3.36
C SER A 189 11.53 14.72 -2.38
N TYR A 190 11.84 14.67 -1.08
CA TYR A 190 11.38 15.62 -0.07
C TYR A 190 12.54 16.49 0.45
N LEU A 191 12.31 17.79 0.73
CA LEU A 191 13.36 18.73 1.18
C LEU A 191 14.05 18.26 2.47
N ASN A 192 13.27 17.95 3.51
CA ASN A 192 13.80 17.44 4.78
C ASN A 192 14.54 16.10 4.60
N GLY A 193 14.07 15.27 3.66
CA GLY A 193 14.71 14.02 3.32
C GLY A 193 16.06 14.20 2.63
N ALA A 194 16.13 15.11 1.65
CA ALA A 194 17.37 15.49 0.98
C ALA A 194 18.38 16.06 1.98
N HIS A 195 17.97 16.99 2.84
CA HIS A 195 18.83 17.56 3.88
C HIS A 195 19.32 16.48 4.86
N ALA A 196 18.45 15.56 5.27
CA ALA A 196 18.83 14.44 6.13
C ALA A 196 19.84 13.49 5.44
N ILE A 197 19.74 13.28 4.12
CA ILE A 197 20.71 12.45 3.38
C ILE A 197 22.05 13.20 3.26
N VAL A 198 22.04 14.48 2.87
CA VAL A 198 23.26 15.30 2.72
C VAL A 198 24.02 15.42 4.04
N GLY A 199 23.33 15.55 5.17
CA GLY A 199 23.94 15.57 6.50
C GLY A 199 24.67 14.27 6.90
N ARG A 200 24.68 13.24 6.04
CA ARG A 200 25.34 11.96 6.26
C ARG A 200 26.38 11.71 5.16
N LEU A 201 27.53 12.38 5.25
CA LEU A 201 28.61 12.35 4.25
C LEU A 201 28.95 10.96 3.72
N HIS A 202 29.16 9.97 4.60
CA HIS A 202 29.47 8.60 4.19
C HIS A 202 28.41 7.96 3.28
N LEU A 203 27.12 8.30 3.47
CA LEU A 203 26.07 7.79 2.60
C LEU A 203 26.16 8.41 1.19
N VAL A 204 26.51 9.69 1.12
CA VAL A 204 26.72 10.40 -0.15
C VAL A 204 27.96 9.88 -0.87
N GLU A 205 29.07 9.68 -0.16
CA GLU A 205 30.29 9.05 -0.68
C GLU A 205 29.99 7.66 -1.28
N GLU A 206 29.17 6.87 -0.59
CA GLU A 206 28.78 5.54 -1.08
C GLU A 206 27.94 5.63 -2.36
N PHE A 207 27.07 6.63 -2.51
CA PHE A 207 26.36 6.83 -3.78
C PHE A 207 27.31 7.17 -4.93
N TYR A 208 28.36 7.95 -4.70
CA TYR A 208 29.40 8.17 -5.70
C TYR A 208 30.17 6.88 -6.01
N SER A 209 30.49 6.07 -4.99
CA SER A 209 31.14 4.75 -5.13
C SER A 209 30.33 3.84 -6.06
N ILE A 210 29.01 3.75 -5.86
CA ILE A 210 28.10 2.93 -6.66
C ILE A 210 28.11 3.38 -8.12
N ILE A 211 28.20 4.70 -8.37
CA ILE A 211 28.26 5.23 -9.73
C ILE A 211 29.60 4.91 -10.39
N TYR A 212 30.70 5.12 -9.67
CA TYR A 212 32.05 4.89 -10.17
C TYR A 212 32.31 3.41 -10.49
N ASN A 213 31.83 2.51 -9.64
CA ASN A 213 32.02 1.06 -9.78
C ASN A 213 30.98 0.38 -10.70
N ASP A 214 30.17 1.16 -11.42
CA ASP A 214 29.06 0.68 -12.27
C ASP A 214 28.11 -0.31 -11.58
N GLY A 215 27.74 0.00 -10.33
CA GLY A 215 26.88 -0.86 -9.52
C GLY A 215 25.48 -1.04 -10.12
N SER A 216 24.82 -2.15 -9.78
CA SER A 216 23.48 -2.51 -10.29
C SER A 216 22.39 -1.45 -10.02
N THR A 217 22.61 -0.57 -9.05
CA THR A 217 21.71 0.53 -8.67
C THR A 217 22.22 1.91 -9.10
N ARG A 218 23.23 2.00 -9.97
CA ARG A 218 23.84 3.26 -10.47
C ARG A 218 22.80 4.31 -10.88
N TYR A 219 21.79 3.91 -11.65
CA TYR A 219 20.76 4.86 -12.11
C TYR A 219 19.95 5.48 -10.96
N LEU A 220 19.69 4.71 -9.90
CA LEU A 220 19.04 5.24 -8.69
C LEU A 220 19.98 6.17 -7.94
N ALA A 221 21.27 5.82 -7.81
CA ALA A 221 22.27 6.67 -7.19
C ALA A 221 22.39 8.03 -7.90
N CYS A 222 22.46 8.05 -9.24
CA CYS A 222 22.48 9.31 -10.00
C CYS A 222 21.24 10.17 -9.75
N LYS A 223 20.05 9.55 -9.71
CA LYS A 223 18.80 10.27 -9.43
C LYS A 223 18.75 10.84 -8.02
N ILE A 224 19.23 10.07 -7.03
CA ILE A 224 19.33 10.55 -5.65
C ILE A 224 20.23 11.77 -5.62
N LEU A 225 21.47 11.68 -6.13
CA LEU A 225 22.41 12.80 -6.12
C LEU A 225 21.86 14.04 -6.83
N ARG A 226 21.20 13.87 -7.98
CA ARG A 226 20.51 14.96 -8.68
C ARG A 226 19.47 15.65 -7.79
N ASN A 227 18.63 14.87 -7.10
CA ASN A 227 17.62 15.42 -6.20
C ASN A 227 18.24 16.17 -5.01
N LEU A 228 19.42 15.75 -4.55
CA LEU A 228 20.14 16.44 -3.48
C LEU A 228 20.66 17.80 -3.97
N THR A 229 21.27 17.86 -5.16
CA THR A 229 21.87 19.09 -5.70
C THR A 229 20.81 20.13 -6.11
N GLU A 230 19.70 19.72 -6.72
CA GLU A 230 18.64 20.64 -7.15
C GLU A 230 17.93 21.35 -5.98
N LYS A 231 18.02 20.80 -4.76
CA LYS A 231 17.29 21.31 -3.58
C LYS A 231 18.16 22.03 -2.57
N THR A 232 19.47 21.88 -2.66
CA THR A 232 20.42 22.60 -1.79
C THR A 232 20.59 24.07 -2.15
N GLU A 233 20.17 24.51 -3.35
CA GLU A 233 20.30 25.91 -3.81
C GLU A 233 19.26 26.88 -3.20
N SER A 234 18.43 26.43 -2.25
CA SER A 234 17.40 27.24 -1.60
C SER A 234 17.74 27.64 -0.15
N MET A 235 19.03 27.82 0.15
CA MET A 235 19.53 28.43 1.38
C MET A 235 20.39 29.65 1.07
#